data_AF-A0A820EGF9-F1
#
_entry.id   AF-A0A820EGF9-F1
#
_cell.length_a   1.000
_cell.length_b   1.000
_cell.length_c   1.000
_cell.angle_alpha   90.00
_cell.angle_beta   90.00
_cell.angle_gamma   90.00
#
_symmetry.space_group_name_H-M   'P 1'
#
loop_
_entity.id
_entity.type
_entity.pdbx_description
1 polymer ?
#
loop_
_entity_poly.entity_id
_entity_poly.type
_entity_poly.pdbx_seq_one_letter_code
_entity_poly.pdbx_strand_id
1 'polypeptide(L)'
;MRNVWLLFFIALLIIVESKKNNTIADNFSILRSTSTCVELTCNNGRCIETTQGANCICDEGFIGTNCNQQASDFYRRTQLIPGLADPDILAINDDLFYLTGTSNAMSLPIFQSTDLINFHLKITYDPSISDSMYNYCFIWAPDLSKRDGGYDLYFSAQRVSKGAPCPANGQDVTTFFARASDDNLIFSTPVLVDFGIGAPKGRIAAGCNSDGCLKTVRIDSAVVGPENNRWTQLPLYQYSVDVVKKDGSSVGPCISVVRIGATLETTYVGICPDSGNQLVDKGDIAAFRLFYSRNNIWRDFVE
;
A
#
# COMPACT_ATOMS: atom_id res chain seq x y z
N MET A 1 8.03 28.67 29.78
CA MET A 1 8.09 27.20 29.93
C MET A 1 7.38 26.61 28.73
N ARG A 2 8.12 25.94 27.84
CA ARG A 2 7.62 25.39 26.57
C ARG A 2 6.99 24.02 26.83
N ASN A 3 5.72 23.86 26.48
CA ASN A 3 5.06 22.55 26.48
C ASN A 3 5.44 21.81 25.19
N VAL A 4 6.05 20.65 25.36
CA VAL A 4 6.42 19.71 24.30
C VAL A 4 5.21 18.83 24.00
N TRP A 5 4.82 18.77 22.73
CA TRP A 5 3.91 17.77 22.18
C TRP A 5 4.74 16.53 21.80
N LEU A 6 4.36 15.34 22.27
CA LEU A 6 4.88 14.08 21.75
C LEU A 6 3.79 13.43 20.88
N LEU A 7 3.99 13.50 19.57
CA LEU A 7 3.32 12.71 18.53
C LEU A 7 4.29 11.62 18.12
N PHE A 8 3.89 10.34 18.18
CA PHE A 8 4.54 9.25 17.44
C PHE A 8 3.50 8.15 17.19
N PHE A 9 3.14 7.95 15.93
CA PHE A 9 3.22 6.68 15.19
C PHE A 9 2.82 6.98 13.74
N ILE A 10 3.79 6.86 12.82
CA ILE A 10 3.64 7.04 11.38
C ILE A 10 3.39 5.67 10.77
N ALA A 11 2.26 5.48 10.08
CA ALA A 11 2.09 4.42 9.09
C ALA A 11 2.51 4.94 7.70
N LEU A 12 3.18 4.07 6.94
CA LEU A 12 4.03 4.43 5.79
C LEU A 12 3.28 4.29 4.44
N LEU A 13 3.05 5.44 3.81
CA LEU A 13 3.25 5.88 2.41
C LEU A 13 3.25 4.89 1.21
N ILE A 14 2.47 5.23 0.17
CA ILE A 14 2.74 4.89 -1.25
C ILE A 14 2.75 6.19 -2.08
N ILE A 15 3.85 6.44 -2.82
CA ILE A 15 3.97 7.44 -3.90
C ILE A 15 4.27 6.67 -5.18
N VAL A 16 3.55 6.94 -6.26
CA VAL A 16 3.90 6.46 -7.60
C VAL A 16 4.19 7.69 -8.47
N GLU A 17 5.30 7.68 -9.20
CA GLU A 17 5.62 8.72 -10.17
C GLU A 17 5.87 8.05 -11.54
N SER A 18 5.02 8.38 -12.52
CA SER A 18 5.10 7.92 -13.92
C SER A 18 5.95 8.87 -14.77
N LYS A 19 7.09 8.40 -15.29
CA LYS A 19 7.80 9.12 -16.37
C LYS A 19 7.30 8.65 -17.74
N LYS A 20 6.59 9.55 -18.44
CA LYS A 20 6.35 9.46 -19.88
C LYS A 20 7.65 9.64 -20.67
N ASN A 21 7.84 8.75 -21.65
CA ASN A 21 8.92 8.76 -22.64
C ASN A 21 9.01 10.10 -23.40
N ASN A 22 10.24 10.61 -23.54
CA ASN A 22 10.61 11.49 -24.64
C ASN A 22 11.67 10.80 -25.49
N THR A 23 11.29 10.53 -26.74
CA THR A 23 12.15 10.07 -27.82
C THR A 23 13.13 11.18 -28.23
N ILE A 24 14.42 10.89 -28.17
CA ILE A 24 15.42 11.53 -29.02
C ILE A 24 16.14 10.40 -29.75
N ALA A 25 15.97 10.36 -31.07
CA ALA A 25 16.79 9.56 -31.95
C ALA A 25 18.12 10.31 -32.13
N ASP A 26 19.21 9.75 -31.60
CA ASP A 26 20.55 10.15 -32.00
C ASP A 26 21.26 8.98 -32.70
N ASN A 27 21.62 9.25 -33.96
CA ASN A 27 22.46 8.40 -34.78
C ASN A 27 23.88 8.40 -34.20
N PHE A 28 24.35 7.25 -33.72
CA PHE A 28 25.78 7.02 -33.56
C PHE A 28 26.16 5.64 -34.12
N SER A 29 27.03 5.66 -35.13
CA SER A 29 27.64 4.47 -35.69
C SER A 29 28.97 4.15 -35.00
N ILE A 30 29.22 2.84 -34.80
CA ILE A 30 30.51 2.14 -34.62
C ILE A 30 30.94 1.79 -33.18
N LEU A 31 30.53 0.59 -32.74
CA LEU A 31 31.35 -0.59 -32.36
C LEU A 31 30.40 -1.60 -31.69
N ARG A 32 30.14 -2.75 -32.32
CA ARG A 32 29.32 -3.81 -31.68
C ARG A 32 30.16 -4.50 -30.60
N SER A 33 30.11 -3.95 -29.39
CA SER A 33 30.38 -4.71 -28.18
C SER A 33 29.12 -5.49 -27.84
N THR A 34 29.10 -6.78 -28.14
CA THR A 34 28.05 -7.70 -27.67
C THR A 34 28.31 -8.05 -26.21
N SER A 35 28.26 -7.05 -25.34
CA SER A 35 28.32 -7.32 -23.91
C SER A 35 27.12 -8.19 -23.54
N THR A 36 27.38 -9.27 -22.82
CA THR A 36 26.34 -10.08 -22.17
C THR A 36 26.26 -9.67 -20.71
N CYS A 37 25.25 -10.13 -19.99
CA CYS A 37 25.15 -9.92 -18.54
C CYS A 37 26.24 -10.63 -17.74
N VAL A 38 27.05 -11.46 -18.39
CA VAL A 38 28.29 -12.01 -17.82
C VAL A 38 29.41 -10.96 -17.81
N GLU A 39 29.40 -10.04 -18.78
CA GLU A 39 30.45 -9.03 -18.97
C GLU A 39 30.05 -7.63 -18.48
N LEU A 40 28.74 -7.36 -18.37
CA LEU A 40 28.19 -6.07 -17.96
C LEU A 40 27.87 -6.06 -16.46
N THR A 41 28.63 -5.26 -15.69
CA THR A 41 28.37 -5.05 -14.26
C THR A 41 27.40 -3.89 -14.05
N CYS A 42 26.24 -4.17 -13.43
CA CYS A 42 25.31 -3.16 -12.93
C CYS A 42 25.54 -2.97 -11.43
N ASN A 43 25.97 -1.77 -11.00
CA ASN A 43 26.37 -1.53 -9.61
C ASN A 43 25.16 -1.38 -8.67
N ASN A 44 24.15 -0.63 -9.12
CA ASN A 44 22.87 -0.44 -8.43
C ASN A 44 21.74 -0.64 -9.44
N GLY A 45 21.55 -1.90 -9.86
CA GLY A 45 20.58 -2.28 -10.87
C GLY A 45 20.72 -3.74 -11.28
N ARG A 46 19.81 -4.24 -12.13
CA ARG A 46 19.96 -5.55 -12.78
C ARG A 46 20.48 -5.42 -14.20
N CYS A 47 21.15 -6.47 -14.67
CA CYS A 47 21.41 -6.64 -16.09
C CYS A 47 20.28 -7.39 -16.81
N ILE A 48 19.85 -6.92 -17.98
CA ILE A 48 18.96 -7.62 -18.92
C ILE A 48 19.67 -7.93 -20.23
N GLU A 49 19.44 -9.13 -20.76
CA GLU A 49 19.80 -9.47 -22.14
C GLU A 49 18.74 -8.92 -23.11
N THR A 50 19.20 -8.29 -24.20
CA THR A 50 18.33 -7.82 -25.30
C THR A 50 18.84 -8.34 -26.64
N THR A 51 18.03 -8.19 -27.69
CA THR A 51 18.42 -8.56 -29.07
C THR A 51 19.61 -7.75 -29.59
N GLN A 52 20.00 -6.68 -28.88
CA GLN A 52 21.10 -5.79 -29.23
C GLN A 52 22.30 -5.91 -28.27
N GLY A 53 22.25 -6.85 -27.30
CA GLY A 53 23.24 -7.01 -26.23
C GLY A 53 22.64 -6.81 -24.84
N ALA A 54 23.47 -6.80 -23.81
CA ALA A 54 23.06 -6.60 -22.42
C ALA A 54 22.97 -5.12 -22.04
N ASN A 55 22.01 -4.77 -21.19
CA ASN A 55 21.81 -3.43 -20.64
C ASN A 55 21.52 -3.49 -19.13
N CYS A 56 21.90 -2.45 -18.39
CA CYS A 56 21.46 -2.31 -17.01
C CYS A 56 20.11 -1.59 -16.90
N ILE A 57 19.22 -2.12 -16.07
CA ILE A 57 18.07 -1.41 -15.51
C ILE A 57 18.51 -0.93 -14.12
N CYS A 58 18.58 0.38 -13.92
CA CYS A 58 19.04 0.94 -12.66
C CYS A 58 17.96 0.96 -11.59
N ASP A 59 18.38 0.72 -10.36
CA ASP A 59 17.56 0.88 -9.15
C ASP A 59 17.14 2.36 -8.99
N GLU A 60 16.11 2.62 -8.19
CA GLU A 60 15.55 3.97 -8.00
C GLU A 60 16.65 4.98 -7.67
N GLY A 61 16.69 6.08 -8.41
CA GLY A 61 17.67 7.17 -8.23
C GLY A 61 19.12 6.80 -8.53
N PHE A 62 19.36 5.73 -9.29
CA PHE A 62 20.64 5.48 -9.96
C PHE A 62 20.49 5.61 -11.49
N ILE A 63 21.54 6.14 -12.13
CA ILE A 63 21.62 6.39 -13.57
C ILE A 63 23.00 5.98 -14.12
N GLY A 64 23.12 6.09 -15.44
CA GLY A 64 24.32 5.71 -16.19
C GLY A 64 24.29 4.26 -16.66
N THR A 65 25.12 3.94 -17.65
CA THR A 65 25.11 2.63 -18.35
C THR A 65 25.31 1.43 -17.41
N ASN A 66 26.04 1.63 -16.31
CA ASN A 66 26.35 0.59 -15.31
C ASN A 66 25.72 0.90 -13.93
N CYS A 67 24.76 1.84 -13.88
CA CYS A 67 24.07 2.25 -12.65
C CYS A 67 25.00 2.63 -11.50
N ASN A 68 26.13 3.27 -11.84
CA ASN A 68 27.17 3.66 -10.89
C ASN A 68 27.09 5.14 -10.51
N GLN A 69 26.13 5.88 -11.07
CA GLN A 69 25.92 7.28 -10.77
C GLN A 69 24.63 7.41 -9.98
N GLN A 70 24.72 7.97 -8.79
CA GLN A 70 23.54 8.34 -8.04
C GLN A 70 22.93 9.60 -8.67
N ALA A 71 21.66 9.53 -9.05
CA ALA A 71 20.92 10.66 -9.55
C ALA A 71 20.60 11.64 -8.42
N SER A 72 20.42 12.91 -8.77
CA SER A 72 20.12 13.96 -7.80
C SER A 72 18.76 13.79 -7.09
N ASP A 73 17.90 12.92 -7.61
CA ASP A 73 16.59 12.57 -7.06
C ASP A 73 16.59 11.25 -6.25
N PHE A 74 17.75 10.66 -5.97
CA PHE A 74 17.86 9.51 -5.07
C PHE A 74 17.24 9.83 -3.70
N TYR A 75 16.31 8.98 -3.26
CA TYR A 75 15.45 9.19 -2.07
C TYR A 75 14.56 10.45 -2.09
N ARG A 76 14.42 11.13 -3.22
CA ARG A 76 13.46 12.24 -3.32
C ARG A 76 12.06 11.63 -3.28
N ARG A 77 11.22 12.16 -2.41
CA ARG A 77 9.81 11.77 -2.28
C ARG A 77 8.96 12.99 -2.58
N THR A 78 8.05 12.85 -3.53
CA THR A 78 7.07 13.89 -3.85
C THR A 78 5.82 13.64 -3.01
N GLN A 79 5.56 14.51 -2.02
CA GLN A 79 4.29 14.44 -1.29
C GLN A 79 3.15 14.75 -2.25
N LEU A 80 2.34 13.74 -2.58
CA LEU A 80 1.26 13.88 -3.57
C LEU A 80 0.08 14.66 -2.99
N ILE A 81 -0.43 14.24 -1.82
CA ILE A 81 -1.53 14.91 -1.13
C ILE A 81 -1.06 15.35 0.27
N PRO A 82 -0.81 16.65 0.50
CA PRO A 82 -0.50 17.16 1.82
C PRO A 82 -1.61 16.89 2.84
N GLY A 83 -1.25 16.35 4.00
CA GLY A 83 -2.19 16.08 5.09
C GLY A 83 -3.05 14.82 4.93
N LEU A 84 -2.71 13.94 3.99
CA LEU A 84 -3.33 12.62 3.85
C LEU A 84 -2.42 11.55 4.46
N ALA A 85 -2.86 10.93 5.55
CA ALA A 85 -2.23 9.77 6.17
C ALA A 85 -2.92 8.48 5.72
N ASP A 86 -2.29 7.33 5.95
CA ASP A 86 -2.82 5.99 5.65
C ASP A 86 -3.40 5.86 4.23
N PRO A 87 -2.60 6.16 3.18
CA PRO A 87 -3.11 6.16 1.82
C PRO A 87 -3.47 4.74 1.37
N ASP A 88 -4.65 4.59 0.79
CA ASP A 88 -5.10 3.39 0.10
C ASP A 88 -5.38 3.71 -1.37
N ILE A 89 -4.75 2.95 -2.27
CA ILE A 89 -4.85 3.13 -3.73
C ILE A 89 -5.55 1.93 -4.35
N LEU A 90 -6.65 2.17 -5.04
CA LEU A 90 -7.40 1.19 -5.80
C LEU A 90 -7.27 1.47 -7.30
N ALA A 91 -6.70 0.52 -8.05
CA ALA A 91 -6.73 0.54 -9.50
C ALA A 91 -8.12 0.12 -10.02
N ILE A 92 -8.76 0.97 -10.80
CA ILE A 92 -10.06 0.69 -11.41
C ILE A 92 -9.89 0.03 -12.78
N ASN A 93 -8.91 0.52 -13.54
CA ASN A 93 -8.39 -0.02 -14.79
C ASN A 93 -7.00 0.58 -15.06
N ASP A 94 -6.40 0.29 -16.22
CA ASP A 94 -5.03 0.71 -16.57
C ASP A 94 -4.82 2.24 -16.51
N ASP A 95 -5.88 3.03 -16.72
CA ASP A 95 -5.82 4.50 -16.84
C ASP A 95 -6.61 5.24 -15.74
N LEU A 96 -7.13 4.53 -14.73
CA LEU A 96 -7.94 5.15 -13.66
C LEU A 96 -7.64 4.53 -12.30
N PHE A 97 -7.26 5.40 -11.37
CA PHE A 97 -6.91 5.06 -10.00
C PHE A 97 -7.69 5.93 -9.02
N TYR A 98 -8.14 5.34 -7.92
CA TYR A 98 -8.67 6.05 -6.77
C TYR A 98 -7.69 6.00 -5.61
N LEU A 99 -7.55 7.12 -4.90
CA LEU A 99 -6.74 7.24 -3.69
C LEU A 99 -7.64 7.77 -2.56
N THR A 100 -7.63 7.09 -1.42
CA THR A 100 -8.26 7.59 -0.18
C THR A 100 -7.24 7.57 0.95
N GLY A 101 -7.57 8.18 2.08
CA GLY A 101 -6.73 8.17 3.25
C GLY A 101 -7.35 8.92 4.43
N THR A 102 -6.70 8.81 5.58
CA THR A 102 -6.99 9.60 6.77
C THR A 102 -6.70 11.07 6.50
N SER A 103 -7.70 11.94 6.67
CA SER A 103 -7.55 13.39 6.51
C SER A 103 -7.75 14.14 7.84
N ASN A 104 -8.88 14.83 8.00
CA ASN A 104 -9.27 15.58 9.18
C ASN A 104 -9.87 14.72 10.31
N ALA A 105 -9.78 13.39 10.21
CA ALA A 105 -10.36 12.40 11.12
C ALA A 105 -11.90 12.48 11.31
N MET A 106 -12.60 13.20 10.43
CA MET A 106 -14.07 13.34 10.41
C MET A 106 -14.70 12.92 9.07
N SER A 107 -13.91 12.89 8.00
CA SER A 107 -14.35 12.56 6.66
C SER A 107 -13.22 11.91 5.85
N LEU A 108 -13.60 11.19 4.81
CA LEU A 108 -12.72 10.43 3.94
C LEU A 108 -12.73 11.02 2.52
N PRO A 109 -11.69 11.77 2.12
CA PRO A 109 -11.56 12.26 0.76
C PRO A 109 -11.17 11.11 -0.16
N ILE A 110 -11.80 11.04 -1.33
CA ILE A 110 -11.44 10.13 -2.40
C ILE A 110 -11.00 10.96 -3.60
N PHE A 111 -9.74 10.80 -3.96
CA PHE A 111 -9.11 11.40 -5.11
C PHE A 111 -9.12 10.43 -6.28
N GLN A 112 -9.04 10.96 -7.50
CA GLN A 112 -8.82 10.19 -8.71
C GLN A 112 -7.58 10.67 -9.44
N SER A 113 -6.92 9.77 -10.16
CA SER A 113 -5.80 10.06 -11.05
C SER A 113 -5.83 9.14 -12.28
N THR A 114 -5.25 9.61 -13.37
CA THR A 114 -5.01 8.82 -14.59
C THR A 114 -3.53 8.58 -14.86
N ASP A 115 -2.64 9.11 -14.02
CA ASP A 115 -1.18 9.04 -14.20
C ASP A 115 -0.42 8.74 -12.90
N LEU A 116 -1.16 8.57 -11.80
CA LEU A 116 -0.67 8.37 -10.43
C LEU A 116 0.21 9.51 -9.88
N ILE A 117 0.30 10.64 -10.59
CA ILE A 117 1.06 11.82 -10.16
C ILE A 117 0.09 12.94 -9.78
N ASN A 118 -0.86 13.20 -10.67
CA ASN A 118 -1.82 14.27 -10.54
C ASN A 118 -3.12 13.69 -9.99
N PHE A 119 -3.40 14.00 -8.72
CA PHE A 119 -4.61 13.59 -8.04
C PHE A 119 -5.57 14.78 -7.90
N HIS A 120 -6.84 14.54 -8.24
CA HIS A 120 -7.91 15.50 -8.08
C HIS A 120 -8.98 14.94 -7.16
N LEU A 121 -9.49 15.75 -6.24
CA LEU A 121 -10.58 15.33 -5.36
C LEU A 121 -11.81 14.99 -6.21
N LYS A 122 -12.31 13.77 -6.08
CA LYS A 122 -13.53 13.30 -6.76
C LYS A 122 -14.74 13.51 -5.86
N ILE A 123 -14.66 13.03 -4.62
CA ILE A 123 -15.71 13.18 -3.62
C ILE A 123 -15.11 13.14 -2.21
N THR A 124 -15.83 13.65 -1.23
CA THR A 124 -15.55 13.44 0.19
C THR A 124 -16.71 12.71 0.82
N TYR A 125 -16.45 11.59 1.49
CA TYR A 125 -17.45 10.86 2.25
C TYR A 125 -17.41 11.28 3.72
N ASP A 126 -18.52 11.81 4.23
CA ASP A 126 -18.73 12.09 5.64
C ASP A 126 -19.79 11.11 6.19
N PRO A 127 -19.37 10.09 6.97
CA PRO A 127 -20.30 9.11 7.52
C PRO A 127 -21.29 9.71 8.53
N SER A 128 -20.96 10.85 9.14
CA SER A 128 -21.90 11.56 10.01
C SER A 128 -22.97 12.26 9.19
N ILE A 129 -22.74 12.64 7.94
CA ILE A 129 -23.79 13.21 7.07
C ILE A 129 -24.72 12.10 6.56
N SER A 130 -24.19 10.93 6.22
CA SER A 130 -24.98 9.80 5.69
C SER A 130 -25.78 9.04 6.76
N ASP A 131 -25.51 9.26 8.05
CA ASP A 131 -26.21 8.63 9.16
C ASP A 131 -27.08 9.64 9.94
N SER A 132 -28.40 9.39 9.98
CA SER A 132 -29.35 10.23 10.71
C SER A 132 -29.32 10.01 12.23
N MET A 133 -28.81 8.87 12.69
CA MET A 133 -28.83 8.44 14.09
C MET A 133 -27.49 8.63 14.81
N TYR A 134 -26.38 8.66 14.08
CA TYR A 134 -25.04 8.67 14.67
C TYR A 134 -24.11 9.71 14.06
N ASN A 135 -23.10 10.10 14.85
CA ASN A 135 -21.90 10.79 14.39
C ASN A 135 -20.71 9.85 14.52
N TYR A 136 -19.71 10.09 13.67
CA TYR A 136 -18.48 9.33 13.57
C TYR A 136 -17.29 10.25 13.79
N CYS A 137 -16.35 9.81 14.62
CA CYS A 137 -15.18 10.57 15.05
C CYS A 137 -13.93 9.69 14.95
N PHE A 138 -12.74 10.31 14.91
CA PHE A 138 -11.46 9.58 14.87
C PHE A 138 -11.39 8.57 13.73
N ILE A 139 -11.76 9.02 12.52
CA ILE A 139 -11.85 8.16 11.34
C ILE A 139 -10.45 7.81 10.81
N TRP A 140 -10.09 6.53 10.83
CA TRP A 140 -8.77 5.95 10.51
C TRP A 140 -8.86 4.50 10.04
N ALA A 141 -7.78 3.90 9.56
CA ALA A 141 -7.41 4.07 8.17
C ALA A 141 -8.51 3.51 7.24
N PRO A 142 -8.80 4.18 6.11
CA PRO A 142 -9.73 3.65 5.12
C PRO A 142 -9.13 2.55 4.25
N ASP A 143 -9.99 1.67 3.73
CA ASP A 143 -9.70 0.68 2.69
C ASP A 143 -10.85 0.70 1.68
N LEU A 144 -10.53 0.99 0.42
CA LEU A 144 -11.50 1.07 -0.68
C LEU A 144 -11.36 -0.16 -1.56
N SER A 145 -12.44 -0.92 -1.68
CA SER A 145 -12.48 -2.16 -2.45
C SER A 145 -13.56 -2.13 -3.52
N LYS A 146 -13.33 -2.87 -4.61
CA LYS A 146 -14.32 -3.05 -5.68
C LYS A 146 -15.05 -4.36 -5.44
N ARG A 147 -16.38 -4.33 -5.57
CA ARG A 147 -17.21 -5.52 -5.36
C ARG A 147 -18.54 -5.41 -6.07
N ASP A 148 -18.94 -6.44 -6.80
CA ASP A 148 -20.26 -6.60 -7.44
C ASP A 148 -20.67 -5.34 -8.24
N GLY A 149 -19.72 -4.78 -9.01
CA GLY A 149 -19.95 -3.56 -9.82
C GLY A 149 -20.03 -2.25 -9.04
N GLY A 150 -19.87 -2.27 -7.72
CA GLY A 150 -19.80 -1.11 -6.84
C GLY A 150 -18.52 -1.09 -6.00
N TYR A 151 -18.56 -0.34 -4.90
CA TYR A 151 -17.41 -0.12 -4.03
C TYR A 151 -17.80 -0.22 -2.56
N ASP A 152 -16.99 -0.94 -1.78
CA ASP A 152 -17.09 -0.94 -0.32
C ASP A 152 -15.93 -0.11 0.24
N LEU A 153 -16.28 0.92 1.01
CA LEU A 153 -15.34 1.75 1.76
C LEU A 153 -15.38 1.31 3.23
N TYR A 154 -14.34 0.60 3.64
CA TYR A 154 -14.09 0.24 5.02
C TYR A 154 -13.35 1.37 5.71
N PHE A 155 -13.67 1.62 6.96
CA PHE A 155 -12.97 2.59 7.80
C PHE A 155 -13.21 2.30 9.26
N SER A 156 -12.23 2.61 10.08
CA SER A 156 -12.34 2.57 11.54
C SER A 156 -12.82 3.92 12.03
N ALA A 157 -13.73 3.92 12.99
CA ALA A 157 -14.22 5.14 13.61
C ALA A 157 -14.75 4.84 15.00
N GLN A 158 -14.86 5.88 15.82
CA GLN A 158 -15.72 5.86 16.98
C GLN A 158 -17.11 6.36 16.59
N ARG A 159 -18.16 5.70 17.10
CA ARG A 159 -19.55 6.07 16.85
C ARG A 159 -20.23 6.59 18.11
N VAL A 160 -20.89 7.74 18.02
CA VAL A 160 -21.69 8.33 19.09
C VAL A 160 -23.07 8.69 18.59
N SER A 161 -24.05 8.87 19.48
CA SER A 161 -25.39 9.35 19.12
C SER A 161 -25.33 10.68 18.36
N LYS A 162 -26.29 10.91 17.46
CA LYS A 162 -26.36 12.13 16.65
C LYS A 162 -26.29 13.39 17.52
N GLY A 163 -25.38 14.30 17.17
CA GLY A 163 -25.20 15.56 17.88
C GLY A 163 -24.47 15.45 19.22
N ALA A 164 -24.15 14.24 19.69
CA ALA A 164 -23.29 14.07 20.85
C ALA A 164 -21.84 14.51 20.50
N PRO A 165 -21.10 15.08 21.46
CA PRO A 165 -19.71 15.46 21.23
C PRO A 165 -18.85 14.21 21.03
N CYS A 166 -17.81 14.33 20.19
CA CYS A 166 -16.76 13.33 20.11
C CYS A 166 -16.06 13.22 21.48
N PRO A 167 -15.88 12.02 22.03
CA PRO A 167 -15.22 11.84 23.32
C PRO A 167 -13.72 12.14 23.21
N ALA A 168 -13.08 12.46 24.33
CA ALA A 168 -11.69 12.93 24.34
C ALA A 168 -10.67 11.86 23.92
N ASN A 169 -11.00 10.57 24.04
CA ASN A 169 -10.12 9.44 23.76
C ASN A 169 -10.79 8.45 22.78
N GLY A 170 -10.03 7.96 21.79
CA GLY A 170 -10.49 6.98 20.79
C GLY A 170 -10.43 5.52 21.25
N GLN A 171 -10.75 5.20 22.51
CA GLN A 171 -10.57 3.81 23.02
C GLN A 171 -11.59 2.79 22.48
N ASP A 172 -12.65 3.26 21.82
CA ASP A 172 -13.74 2.45 21.25
C ASP A 172 -13.87 2.61 19.72
N VAL A 173 -12.73 2.80 19.04
CA VAL A 173 -12.71 2.76 17.57
C VAL A 173 -12.93 1.32 17.10
N THR A 174 -13.84 1.17 16.13
CA THR A 174 -14.17 -0.10 15.46
C THR A 174 -14.34 0.12 13.96
N THR A 175 -14.28 -0.95 13.17
CA THR A 175 -14.44 -0.89 11.72
C THR A 175 -15.91 -0.92 11.31
N PHE A 176 -16.27 0.06 10.49
CA PHE A 176 -17.52 0.15 9.74
C PHE A 176 -17.21 0.00 8.25
N PHE A 177 -18.26 -0.23 7.46
CA PHE A 177 -18.18 -0.05 6.02
C PHE A 177 -19.42 0.63 5.47
N ALA A 178 -19.24 1.33 4.37
CA ALA A 178 -20.33 1.91 3.60
C ALA A 178 -20.17 1.48 2.14
N ARG A 179 -21.29 1.32 1.43
CA ARG A 179 -21.30 0.81 0.06
C ARG A 179 -21.80 1.85 -0.92
N ALA A 180 -21.10 1.99 -2.04
CA ALA A 180 -21.56 2.68 -3.23
C ALA A 180 -21.92 1.65 -4.30
N SER A 181 -23.03 1.86 -5.01
CA SER A 181 -23.51 0.92 -6.04
C SER A 181 -22.84 1.08 -7.39
N ASP A 182 -22.10 2.16 -7.62
CA ASP A 182 -21.52 2.53 -8.92
C ASP A 182 -20.30 3.47 -8.79
N ASP A 183 -19.78 3.90 -9.94
CA ASP A 183 -18.61 4.78 -10.07
C ASP A 183 -18.84 6.24 -9.63
N ASN A 184 -20.06 6.61 -9.23
CA ASN A 184 -20.33 7.92 -8.62
C ASN A 184 -19.86 7.98 -7.16
N LEU A 185 -19.54 6.83 -6.55
CA LEU A 185 -19.02 6.73 -5.19
C LEU A 185 -19.92 7.40 -4.13
N ILE A 186 -21.24 7.32 -4.35
CA ILE A 186 -22.21 7.78 -3.35
C ILE A 186 -22.41 6.65 -2.35
N PHE A 187 -21.71 6.75 -1.21
CA PHE A 187 -21.73 5.71 -0.18
C PHE A 187 -22.98 5.79 0.71
N SER A 188 -23.48 4.62 1.09
CA SER A 188 -24.61 4.42 2.00
C SER A 188 -24.30 4.86 3.44
N THR A 189 -25.31 4.81 4.31
CA THR A 189 -25.08 4.86 5.77
C THR A 189 -24.09 3.76 6.20
N PRO A 190 -23.14 4.03 7.11
CA PRO A 190 -22.19 3.03 7.55
C PRO A 190 -22.88 1.93 8.37
N VAL A 191 -22.48 0.70 8.11
CA VAL A 191 -22.87 -0.47 8.90
C VAL A 191 -21.65 -1.03 9.60
N LEU A 192 -21.86 -1.62 10.78
CA LEU A 192 -20.80 -2.33 11.48
C LEU A 192 -20.40 -3.54 10.63
N VAL A 193 -19.10 -3.80 10.51
CA VAL A 193 -18.62 -4.96 9.76
C VAL A 193 -19.17 -6.25 10.37
N ASP A 194 -19.81 -7.06 9.54
CA ASP A 194 -20.24 -8.42 9.88
C ASP A 194 -20.05 -9.30 8.64
N PHE A 195 -19.10 -10.22 8.70
CA PHE A 195 -18.80 -11.15 7.61
C PHE A 195 -19.61 -12.45 7.69
N GLY A 196 -20.60 -12.52 8.59
CA GLY A 196 -21.50 -13.65 8.74
C GLY A 196 -21.08 -14.63 9.84
N ILE A 197 -21.87 -15.71 9.96
CA ILE A 197 -21.77 -16.66 11.07
C ILE A 197 -20.36 -17.30 11.11
N GLY A 198 -19.69 -17.14 12.26
CA GLY A 198 -18.39 -17.73 12.52
C GLY A 198 -17.20 -16.94 11.97
N ALA A 199 -17.44 -15.88 11.21
CA ALA A 199 -16.40 -14.98 10.71
C ALA A 199 -16.12 -13.83 11.69
N PRO A 200 -14.97 -13.14 11.57
CA PRO A 200 -14.70 -11.93 12.34
C PRO A 200 -15.78 -10.86 12.13
N LYS A 201 -16.05 -10.06 13.15
CA LYS A 201 -17.02 -8.95 13.07
C LYS A 201 -16.60 -7.77 13.93
N GLY A 202 -17.12 -6.59 13.60
CA GLY A 202 -16.92 -5.37 14.35
C GLY A 202 -17.59 -5.39 15.72
N ARG A 203 -17.16 -4.50 16.60
CA ARG A 203 -17.68 -4.35 17.97
C ARG A 203 -17.52 -2.92 18.45
N ILE A 204 -18.62 -2.29 18.83
CA ILE A 204 -18.63 -0.90 19.31
C ILE A 204 -18.14 -0.79 20.78
N ALA A 205 -18.38 -1.81 21.60
CA ALA A 205 -17.96 -1.78 22.99
C ALA A 205 -16.49 -2.16 23.17
N ALA A 206 -15.84 -1.60 24.19
CA ALA A 206 -14.51 -2.00 24.62
C ALA A 206 -14.34 -3.53 24.76
N GLY A 207 -13.10 -3.98 24.55
CA GLY A 207 -12.73 -5.38 24.57
C GLY A 207 -13.08 -6.16 23.29
N CYS A 208 -13.07 -7.48 23.41
CA CYS A 208 -13.25 -8.40 22.30
C CYS A 208 -14.66 -8.98 22.28
N ASN A 209 -15.11 -9.42 21.10
CA ASN A 209 -16.32 -10.23 20.93
C ASN A 209 -16.29 -11.47 21.85
N SER A 210 -17.48 -12.01 22.12
CA SER A 210 -17.64 -13.19 22.99
C SER A 210 -16.95 -14.44 22.44
N ASP A 211 -16.69 -14.49 21.14
CA ASP A 211 -15.94 -15.53 20.43
C ASP A 211 -14.43 -15.23 20.31
N GLY A 212 -13.96 -14.16 20.97
CA GLY A 212 -12.54 -13.87 21.18
C GLY A 212 -11.97 -12.73 20.34
N CYS A 213 -10.78 -12.26 20.72
CA CYS A 213 -10.10 -11.13 20.07
C CYS A 213 -9.71 -11.43 18.61
N LEU A 214 -9.37 -12.68 18.30
CA LEU A 214 -9.06 -13.11 16.93
C LEU A 214 -10.26 -12.99 15.98
N LYS A 215 -11.49 -12.92 16.51
CA LYS A 215 -12.72 -12.71 15.74
C LYS A 215 -13.32 -11.31 15.93
N THR A 216 -12.52 -10.37 16.44
CA THR A 216 -12.94 -8.98 16.64
C THR A 216 -12.19 -8.06 15.67
N VAL A 217 -12.91 -7.50 14.71
CA VAL A 217 -12.36 -6.47 13.82
C VAL A 217 -12.38 -5.12 14.55
N ARG A 218 -11.25 -4.41 14.58
CA ARG A 218 -11.07 -3.19 15.39
C ARG A 218 -10.64 -2.00 14.55
N ILE A 219 -9.40 -1.97 14.09
CA ILE A 219 -8.85 -0.83 13.37
C ILE A 219 -8.01 -1.30 12.20
N ASP A 220 -7.72 -0.38 11.29
CA ASP A 220 -6.84 -0.55 10.14
C ASP A 220 -7.20 -1.78 9.31
N SER A 221 -8.51 -1.92 9.05
CA SER A 221 -9.03 -2.99 8.24
C SER A 221 -8.52 -2.88 6.82
N ALA A 222 -8.03 -3.99 6.27
CA ALA A 222 -7.79 -4.15 4.85
C ALA A 222 -8.63 -5.33 4.33
N VAL A 223 -9.56 -5.10 3.41
CA VAL A 223 -10.51 -6.13 2.97
C VAL A 223 -10.19 -6.67 1.58
N VAL A 224 -10.05 -7.99 1.50
CA VAL A 224 -9.78 -8.71 0.25
C VAL A 224 -11.11 -9.16 -0.34
N GLY A 225 -11.60 -8.48 -1.38
CA GLY A 225 -12.75 -8.91 -2.17
C GLY A 225 -12.36 -9.87 -3.30
N PRO A 226 -13.30 -10.69 -3.82
CA PRO A 226 -13.06 -11.59 -4.95
C PRO A 226 -12.80 -10.87 -6.28
N GLU A 227 -13.28 -9.63 -6.41
CA GLU A 227 -12.97 -8.73 -7.54
C GLU A 227 -11.74 -7.86 -7.27
N ASN A 228 -11.20 -7.90 -6.05
CA ASN A 228 -9.92 -7.30 -5.76
C ASN A 228 -8.86 -8.27 -6.27
N ASN A 229 -8.31 -7.99 -7.44
CA ASN A 229 -7.06 -8.60 -7.89
C ASN A 229 -5.96 -8.17 -6.92
N ARG A 230 -5.85 -8.86 -5.78
CA ARG A 230 -4.73 -8.66 -4.88
C ARG A 230 -3.52 -9.31 -5.52
N TRP A 231 -2.46 -8.52 -5.60
CA TRP A 231 -1.23 -8.91 -6.27
C TRP A 231 -0.77 -10.30 -5.81
N THR A 232 -0.83 -10.61 -4.51
CA THR A 232 -0.45 -11.92 -3.92
C THR A 232 -1.20 -13.14 -4.45
N GLN A 233 -2.39 -12.98 -5.06
CA GLN A 233 -3.26 -14.07 -5.52
C GLN A 233 -3.48 -14.11 -7.03
N LEU A 234 -2.72 -13.32 -7.80
CA LEU A 234 -2.77 -13.39 -9.25
C LEU A 234 -2.40 -14.81 -9.73
N PRO A 235 -3.24 -15.49 -10.53
CA PRO A 235 -2.94 -16.82 -11.05
C PRO A 235 -1.60 -16.80 -11.79
N LEU A 236 -0.78 -17.82 -11.56
CA LEU A 236 0.58 -17.97 -12.12
C LEU A 236 1.64 -17.06 -11.48
N TYR A 237 1.27 -16.18 -10.56
CA TYR A 237 2.22 -15.33 -9.85
C TYR A 237 2.60 -15.92 -8.48
N GLN A 238 3.84 -15.69 -8.11
CA GLN A 238 4.43 -16.05 -6.81
C GLN A 238 5.23 -14.88 -6.30
N TYR A 239 5.37 -14.73 -4.99
CA TYR A 239 6.03 -13.57 -4.40
C TYR A 239 6.93 -13.95 -3.24
N SER A 240 8.03 -13.22 -3.05
CA SER A 240 8.82 -13.26 -1.83
C SER A 240 9.28 -11.86 -1.47
N VAL A 241 9.46 -11.60 -0.18
CA VAL A 241 9.89 -10.30 0.34
C VAL A 241 11.25 -10.46 0.99
N ASP A 242 12.19 -9.60 0.63
CA ASP A 242 13.45 -9.41 1.35
C ASP A 242 13.38 -8.14 2.19
N VAL A 243 14.17 -8.08 3.26
CA VAL A 243 14.38 -6.86 4.05
C VAL A 243 15.75 -6.29 3.71
N VAL A 244 15.80 -5.02 3.30
CA VAL A 244 17.03 -4.28 3.06
C VAL A 244 17.31 -3.42 4.29
N LYS A 245 18.50 -3.54 4.84
CA LYS A 245 18.95 -2.73 5.98
C LYS A 245 19.60 -1.43 5.50
N LYS A 246 19.64 -0.42 6.37
CA LYS A 246 20.30 0.88 6.13
C LYS A 246 21.81 0.79 5.88
N ASP A 247 22.43 -0.31 6.30
CA ASP A 247 23.83 -0.63 6.00
C ASP A 247 24.04 -1.16 4.57
N GLY A 248 22.99 -1.30 3.78
CA GLY A 248 23.01 -1.77 2.40
C GLY A 248 22.91 -3.29 2.24
N SER A 249 22.96 -4.06 3.34
CA SER A 249 22.80 -5.52 3.26
C SER A 249 21.33 -5.95 3.27
N SER A 250 21.02 -7.05 2.58
CA SER A 250 19.66 -7.60 2.50
C SER A 250 19.55 -8.96 3.19
N VAL A 251 18.37 -9.23 3.74
CA VAL A 251 17.96 -10.52 4.31
C VAL A 251 16.86 -11.08 3.43
N GLY A 252 17.15 -12.16 2.70
CA GLY A 252 16.30 -12.67 1.64
C GLY A 252 16.36 -14.19 1.46
N PRO A 253 15.23 -14.89 1.22
CA PRO A 253 13.86 -14.40 1.41
C PRO A 253 13.60 -14.17 2.90
N CYS A 254 13.26 -12.93 3.27
CA CYS A 254 12.82 -12.64 4.63
C CYS A 254 11.46 -13.28 4.89
N ILE A 255 10.55 -13.15 3.92
CA ILE A 255 9.26 -13.83 3.87
C ILE A 255 9.09 -14.51 2.50
N SER A 256 9.02 -15.83 2.49
CA SER A 256 9.06 -16.63 1.27
C SER A 256 7.69 -16.80 0.59
N VAL A 257 7.71 -17.29 -0.64
CA VAL A 257 6.51 -17.71 -1.40
C VAL A 257 5.64 -18.71 -0.66
N VAL A 258 6.22 -19.59 0.15
CA VAL A 258 5.45 -20.57 0.93
C VAL A 258 4.57 -19.84 1.93
N ARG A 259 5.06 -18.75 2.52
CA ARG A 259 4.33 -17.97 3.51
C ARG A 259 3.36 -17.01 2.84
N ILE A 260 3.83 -16.21 1.88
CA ILE A 260 3.00 -15.23 1.17
C ILE A 260 1.87 -15.90 0.40
N GLY A 261 2.14 -17.01 -0.30
CA GLY A 261 1.14 -17.73 -1.08
C GLY A 261 0.14 -18.54 -0.24
N ALA A 262 0.42 -18.79 1.04
CA ALA A 262 -0.47 -19.53 1.93
C ALA A 262 -1.49 -18.65 2.66
N THR A 263 -1.40 -17.33 2.53
CA THR A 263 -2.24 -16.38 3.27
C THR A 263 -2.72 -15.24 2.37
N LEU A 264 -3.85 -14.65 2.73
CA LEU A 264 -4.38 -13.46 2.09
C LEU A 264 -3.60 -12.19 2.45
N GLU A 265 -2.90 -12.23 3.58
CA GLU A 265 -2.13 -11.12 4.15
C GLU A 265 -0.91 -11.65 4.91
N THR A 266 0.23 -10.98 4.74
CA THR A 266 1.47 -11.28 5.46
C THR A 266 1.98 -10.01 6.13
N THR A 267 2.06 -10.01 7.46
CA THR A 267 2.59 -8.88 8.24
C THR A 267 4.04 -9.14 8.64
N TYR A 268 4.92 -8.18 8.37
CA TYR A 268 6.29 -8.23 8.87
C TYR A 268 6.38 -7.69 10.31
N VAL A 269 6.91 -8.51 11.23
CA VAL A 269 6.93 -8.23 12.68
C VAL A 269 8.31 -7.89 13.24
N GLY A 270 9.29 -7.56 12.40
CA GLY A 270 10.68 -7.35 12.83
C GLY A 270 11.54 -8.63 12.81
N ILE A 271 10.99 -9.74 12.28
CA ILE A 271 11.67 -11.02 12.17
C ILE A 271 11.52 -11.51 10.73
N CYS A 272 12.60 -12.03 10.17
CA CYS A 272 12.64 -12.73 8.88
C CYS A 272 12.47 -14.24 9.10
N PRO A 273 11.23 -14.76 9.11
CA PRO A 273 10.96 -16.14 9.48
C PRO A 273 11.56 -17.15 8.51
N ASP A 274 11.71 -16.78 7.24
CA ASP A 274 12.22 -17.68 6.19
C ASP A 274 13.74 -17.54 5.97
N SER A 275 14.40 -16.72 6.81
CA SER A 275 15.86 -16.57 6.88
C SER A 275 16.38 -16.87 8.29
N GLY A 276 16.02 -18.06 8.81
CA GLY A 276 16.50 -18.53 10.12
C GLY A 276 15.95 -17.77 11.32
N ASN A 277 14.78 -17.14 11.20
CA ASN A 277 14.20 -16.24 12.20
C ASN A 277 15.13 -15.06 12.56
N GLN A 278 15.89 -14.56 11.58
CA GLN A 278 16.77 -13.43 11.81
C GLN A 278 15.95 -12.21 12.26
N LEU A 279 16.30 -11.66 13.43
CA LEU A 279 15.75 -10.40 13.91
C LEU A 279 16.34 -9.27 13.06
N VAL A 280 15.48 -8.38 12.55
CA VAL A 280 15.90 -7.12 11.96
C VAL A 280 15.05 -6.03 12.61
N ASP A 281 15.70 -5.16 13.37
CA ASP A 281 15.02 -4.06 14.04
C ASP A 281 14.38 -3.15 12.99
N LYS A 282 13.13 -2.72 13.23
CA LYS A 282 12.42 -1.83 12.31
C LYS A 282 13.18 -0.52 12.08
N GLY A 283 13.94 -0.05 13.07
CA GLY A 283 14.81 1.12 12.96
C GLY A 283 15.98 0.95 11.99
N ASP A 284 16.39 -0.28 11.69
CA ASP A 284 17.51 -0.60 10.81
C ASP A 284 17.07 -0.88 9.37
N ILE A 285 15.76 -0.93 9.10
CA ILE A 285 15.22 -1.21 7.77
C ILE A 285 15.30 0.04 6.90
N ALA A 286 15.86 -0.13 5.70
CA ALA A 286 15.86 0.86 4.64
C ALA A 286 14.68 0.64 3.68
N ALA A 287 14.44 -0.60 3.28
CA ALA A 287 13.41 -0.95 2.30
C ALA A 287 12.96 -2.41 2.45
N PHE A 288 11.85 -2.76 1.79
CA PHE A 288 11.47 -4.14 1.49
C PHE A 288 11.60 -4.36 0.00
N ARG A 289 12.17 -5.48 -0.44
CA ARG A 289 12.20 -5.85 -1.87
C ARG A 289 11.17 -6.91 -2.14
N LEU A 290 10.21 -6.60 -2.99
CA LEU A 290 9.19 -7.56 -3.39
C LEU A 290 9.61 -8.26 -4.69
N PHE A 291 10.08 -9.49 -4.60
CA PHE A 291 10.31 -10.36 -5.74
C PHE A 291 9.01 -11.00 -6.19
N TYR A 292 8.86 -11.17 -7.51
CA TYR A 292 7.76 -11.94 -8.06
C TYR A 292 8.22 -12.90 -9.16
N SER A 293 7.48 -13.98 -9.31
CA SER A 293 7.59 -14.94 -10.40
C SER A 293 6.29 -14.96 -11.19
N ARG A 294 6.38 -15.20 -12.50
CA ARG A 294 5.24 -15.55 -13.36
C ARG A 294 5.56 -16.85 -14.08
N ASN A 295 4.73 -17.89 -13.94
CA ASN A 295 5.01 -19.22 -14.51
C ASN A 295 6.36 -19.81 -14.05
N ASN A 296 6.72 -19.65 -12.77
CA ASN A 296 8.01 -20.06 -12.20
C ASN A 296 9.23 -19.33 -12.76
N ILE A 297 9.03 -18.24 -13.53
CA ILE A 297 10.11 -17.37 -14.00
C ILE A 297 10.16 -16.16 -13.07
N TRP A 298 11.17 -16.14 -12.20
CA TRP A 298 11.44 -15.01 -11.30
C TRP A 298 11.92 -13.79 -12.08
N ARG A 299 11.33 -12.64 -11.74
CA ARG A 299 11.66 -11.33 -12.28
C ARG A 299 12.33 -10.49 -11.21
N ASP A 300 12.81 -9.31 -11.59
CA ASP A 300 13.36 -8.39 -10.60
C ASP A 300 12.32 -8.00 -9.59
N PHE A 301 12.84 -7.68 -8.42
CA PHE A 301 12.07 -7.06 -7.38
C PHE A 301 11.58 -5.67 -7.80
N VAL A 302 10.46 -5.28 -7.22
CA VAL A 302 10.01 -3.89 -7.17
C VAL A 302 10.28 -3.42 -5.72
N GLU A 303 10.98 -2.30 -5.56
CA GLU A 303 11.15 -1.60 -4.26
C GLU A 303 9.97 -0.66 -3.99
#